data_AF-A0A9W8F6Y5-F1
#
_entry.id   AF-A0A9W8F6Y5-F1
#
_cell.length_a   1.000
_cell.length_b   1.000
_cell.length_c   1.000
_cell.angle_alpha   90.00
_cell.angle_beta   90.00
_cell.angle_gamma   90.00
#
_symmetry.space_group_name_H-M   'P 1'
#
loop_
_entity.id
_entity.type
_entity.pdbx_description
1 polymer ?
#
loop_
_entity_poly.entity_id
_entity_poly.type
_entity_poly.pdbx_seq_one_letter_code
_entity_poly.pdbx_strand_id
1 'polypeptide(L)'
;MVTHSLVIIANAKLRANPVHGSDPAAESVFTVTLGYFLWDMINTYKNIDIDGWGYMAHAIMSFGVYLFSYSPLLQYYGACFMMFEISTLFLNIHNSLEDLGLHEAILYYINAMALVSSFFFARIVYGTILSINVWRDLANSPIPISPVAANFVRLANIVLMSLSYYWFSVIIVTAKRNALDADLIRALDEMDKHEVKTE
;
A
#
# COMPACT_ATOMS: atom_id res chain seq x y z
N MET A 1 13.40 -3.59 1.63
CA MET A 1 12.46 -3.05 2.63
C MET A 1 11.63 -4.17 3.28
N VAL A 2 10.66 -4.78 2.58
CA VAL A 2 9.76 -5.83 3.15
C VAL A 2 10.47 -6.96 3.92
N THR A 3 11.51 -7.56 3.34
CA THR A 3 12.24 -8.68 3.99
C THR A 3 12.88 -8.28 5.31
N HIS A 4 13.40 -7.05 5.39
CA HIS A 4 14.03 -6.55 6.60
C HIS A 4 12.97 -6.10 7.63
N SER A 5 11.80 -5.64 7.19
CA SER A 5 10.65 -5.36 8.06
C SER A 5 10.24 -6.58 8.88
N LEU A 6 10.25 -7.79 8.29
CA LEU A 6 9.93 -9.03 9.01
C LEU A 6 10.87 -9.28 10.20
N VAL A 7 12.16 -8.99 10.03
CA VAL A 7 13.17 -9.11 11.10
C VAL A 7 12.89 -8.11 12.22
N ILE A 8 12.54 -6.88 11.86
CA ILE A 8 12.22 -5.81 12.82
C ILE A 8 10.93 -6.14 13.59
N ILE A 9 9.89 -6.65 12.92
CA ILE A 9 8.62 -7.06 13.55
C ILE A 9 8.86 -8.24 14.51
N ALA A 10 9.78 -9.14 14.20
CA ALA A 10 10.15 -10.25 15.08
C ALA A 10 10.92 -9.81 16.35
N ASN A 11 11.44 -8.59 16.40
CA ASN A 11 12.20 -8.08 17.54
C ASN A 11 11.30 -7.93 18.78
N ALA A 12 11.58 -8.70 19.83
CA ALA A 12 10.80 -8.70 21.06
C ALA A 12 10.88 -7.35 21.82
N LYS A 13 12.00 -6.62 21.72
CA LYS A 13 12.18 -5.32 22.39
C LYS A 13 11.25 -4.27 21.79
N LEU A 14 11.20 -4.19 20.46
CA LEU A 14 10.30 -3.27 19.75
C LEU A 14 8.83 -3.62 19.98
N ARG A 15 8.48 -4.91 20.02
CA ARG A 15 7.12 -5.35 20.36
C ARG A 15 6.69 -4.99 21.78
N ALA A 16 7.62 -5.03 22.74
CA ALA A 16 7.33 -4.66 24.13
C ALA A 16 7.16 -3.15 24.33
N ASN A 17 7.75 -2.32 23.47
CA ASN A 17 7.61 -0.87 23.48
C ASN A 17 7.33 -0.34 22.07
N PRO A 18 6.09 -0.50 21.56
CA PRO A 18 5.80 -0.26 20.16
C PRO A 18 5.77 1.23 19.77
N VAL A 19 5.68 2.13 20.75
CA VAL A 19 5.65 3.59 20.52
C VAL A 19 7.02 4.22 20.60
N HIS A 20 7.85 3.85 21.58
CA HIS A 20 9.15 4.50 21.83
C HIS A 20 10.35 3.57 21.66
N GLY A 21 10.11 2.29 21.38
CA GLY A 21 11.17 1.33 21.13
C GLY A 21 11.95 1.73 19.89
N SER A 22 13.28 1.71 20.02
CA SER A 22 14.21 1.93 18.92
C SER A 22 15.15 0.75 18.73
N ASP A 23 15.55 0.54 17.48
CA ASP A 23 16.52 -0.49 17.10
C ASP A 23 17.37 0.02 15.92
N PRO A 24 18.71 -0.06 16.00
CA PRO A 24 19.58 0.41 14.92
C PRO A 24 19.33 -0.26 13.57
N ALA A 25 18.86 -1.52 13.55
CA ALA A 25 18.51 -2.18 12.30
C ALA A 25 17.24 -1.57 11.68
N ALA A 26 16.27 -1.15 12.51
CA ALA A 26 15.10 -0.43 12.04
C ALA A 26 15.48 0.94 11.45
N GLU A 27 16.34 1.69 12.11
CA GLU A 27 16.86 2.99 11.62
C GLU A 27 17.62 2.87 10.29
N SER A 28 18.41 1.79 10.12
CA SER A 28 19.10 1.52 8.86
C SER A 28 18.11 1.29 7.71
N VAL A 29 17.07 0.48 7.93
CA VAL A 29 16.03 0.22 6.92
C VAL A 29 15.21 1.48 6.63
N PHE A 30 14.91 2.26 7.67
CA PHE A 30 14.17 3.51 7.52
C PHE A 30 14.96 4.58 6.77
N THR A 31 16.29 4.56 6.83
CA THR A 31 17.12 5.48 6.02
C THR A 31 16.89 5.26 4.53
N VAL A 32 16.88 4.00 4.10
CA VAL A 32 16.58 3.64 2.71
C VAL A 32 15.14 3.99 2.36
N THR A 33 14.22 3.70 3.27
CA THR A 33 12.78 3.99 3.12
C THR A 33 12.49 5.48 2.96
N LEU A 34 13.18 6.32 3.74
CA LEU A 34 13.06 7.76 3.69
C LEU A 34 13.57 8.31 2.36
N GLY A 35 14.71 7.79 1.87
CA GLY A 35 15.22 8.12 0.54
C GLY A 35 14.26 7.72 -0.58
N TYR A 36 13.64 6.54 -0.47
CA TYR A 36 12.61 6.08 -1.40
C TYR A 36 11.40 7.02 -1.44
N PHE A 37 10.81 7.36 -0.29
CA PHE A 37 9.65 8.26 -0.26
C PHE A 37 9.98 9.70 -0.62
N LEU A 38 11.22 10.15 -0.42
CA LEU A 38 11.67 11.45 -0.94
C LEU A 38 11.71 11.44 -2.47
N TRP A 39 12.27 10.39 -3.06
CA TRP A 39 12.25 10.19 -4.51
C TRP A 39 10.82 10.10 -5.05
N ASP A 40 9.96 9.30 -4.41
CA ASP A 40 8.54 9.12 -4.76
C ASP A 40 7.81 10.47 -4.77
N MET A 41 7.96 11.26 -3.71
CA MET A 41 7.38 12.61 -3.61
C MET A 41 7.83 13.53 -4.74
N ILE A 42 9.13 13.54 -5.07
CA ILE A 42 9.66 14.37 -6.17
C ILE A 42 9.16 13.87 -7.53
N ASN A 43 9.11 12.56 -7.74
CA ASN A 43 8.67 11.96 -8.99
C ASN A 43 7.18 12.18 -9.23
N THR A 44 6.35 11.95 -8.21
CA THR A 44 4.91 12.19 -8.28
C THR A 44 4.58 13.66 -8.47
N TYR A 45 5.33 14.58 -7.85
CA TYR A 45 5.14 16.00 -8.12
C TYR A 45 5.40 16.37 -9.59
N LYS A 46 6.45 15.80 -10.20
CA LYS A 46 6.77 16.04 -11.61
C LYS A 46 5.74 15.45 -12.57
N ASN A 47 5.06 14.38 -12.16
CA ASN A 47 4.06 13.66 -12.96
C ASN A 47 2.65 13.80 -12.39
N ILE A 48 2.36 14.92 -11.71
CA ILE A 48 1.11 15.10 -10.95
C ILE A 48 -0.14 15.01 -11.83
N ASP A 49 -0.02 15.35 -13.11
CA ASP A 49 -1.11 15.28 -14.09
C ASP A 49 -1.49 13.83 -14.44
N ILE A 50 -0.57 12.88 -14.22
CA ILE A 50 -0.75 11.45 -14.48
C ILE A 50 -1.08 10.72 -13.18
N ASP A 51 -0.26 10.91 -12.15
CA ASP A 51 -0.40 10.21 -10.87
C ASP A 51 -1.58 10.76 -10.06
N GLY A 52 -1.72 12.08 -10.02
CA GLY A 52 -2.75 12.76 -9.26
C GLY A 52 -2.42 12.99 -7.77
N TRP A 53 -3.23 13.85 -7.15
CA TRP A 53 -3.00 14.34 -5.79
C TRP A 53 -3.09 13.27 -4.70
N GLY A 54 -3.76 12.15 -4.95
CA GLY A 54 -3.84 11.03 -4.01
C GLY A 54 -2.47 10.39 -3.75
N TYR A 55 -1.70 10.12 -4.81
CA TYR A 55 -0.34 9.60 -4.68
C TYR A 55 0.61 10.64 -4.08
N MET A 56 0.41 11.92 -4.38
CA MET A 56 1.20 12.99 -3.76
C MET A 56 0.98 13.07 -2.25
N ALA A 57 -0.28 13.00 -1.81
CA ALA A 57 -0.61 12.94 -0.38
C ALA A 57 -0.01 11.69 0.28
N HIS A 58 -0.04 10.54 -0.40
CA HIS A 58 0.63 9.33 0.08
C HIS A 58 2.13 9.55 0.29
N ALA A 59 2.84 10.07 -0.71
CA ALA A 59 4.28 10.27 -0.65
C ALA A 59 4.69 11.23 0.49
N ILE A 60 3.97 12.34 0.64
CA ILE A 60 4.22 13.32 1.73
C ILE A 60 3.99 12.68 3.11
N MET A 61 2.87 11.99 3.29
CA MET A 61 2.53 11.38 4.58
C MET A 61 3.51 10.26 4.94
N SER A 62 3.86 9.39 3.98
CA SER A 62 4.84 8.33 4.15
C SER A 62 6.22 8.89 4.50
N PHE A 63 6.71 9.86 3.73
CA PHE A 63 7.99 10.52 4.01
C PHE A 63 8.03 11.08 5.43
N GLY A 64 6.98 11.81 5.84
CA GLY A 64 6.92 12.42 7.16
C GLY A 64 6.90 11.41 8.31
N VAL A 65 6.14 10.30 8.22
CA VAL A 65 6.10 9.32 9.32
C VAL A 65 7.44 8.62 9.52
N TYR A 66 8.17 8.32 8.44
CA TYR A 66 9.52 7.76 8.55
C TYR A 66 10.54 8.82 9.00
N LEU A 67 10.37 10.09 8.67
CA LEU A 67 11.21 11.16 9.21
C LEU A 67 11.04 11.30 10.72
N PHE A 68 9.80 11.33 11.23
CA PHE A 68 9.54 11.41 12.66
C PHE A 68 9.97 10.16 13.43
N SER A 69 10.15 9.02 12.76
CA SER A 69 10.60 7.78 13.40
C SER A 69 12.01 7.83 13.98
N TYR A 70 12.83 8.80 13.56
CA TYR A 70 14.15 9.10 14.13
C TYR A 70 14.10 9.86 15.46
N SER A 71 12.93 10.38 15.84
CA SER A 71 12.65 10.85 17.21
C SER A 71 12.15 9.69 18.09
N PRO A 72 12.88 8.56 18.04
CA PRO A 72 12.43 7.17 18.21
C PRO A 72 10.91 6.97 18.38
N LEU A 73 10.15 7.32 17.34
CA LEU A 73 8.69 7.26 17.38
C LEU A 73 8.18 6.18 16.43
N LEU A 74 7.46 5.19 16.97
CA LEU A 74 6.72 4.17 16.23
C LEU A 74 7.58 3.32 15.29
N GLN A 75 8.85 3.04 15.63
CA GLN A 75 9.70 2.20 14.76
C GLN A 75 9.13 0.79 14.55
N TYR A 76 8.50 0.22 15.58
CA TYR A 76 7.76 -1.04 15.44
C TYR A 76 6.63 -0.94 14.41
N TYR A 77 5.77 0.08 14.53
CA TYR A 77 4.64 0.26 13.63
C TYR A 77 5.07 0.65 12.21
N GLY A 78 6.13 1.44 12.06
CA GLY A 78 6.71 1.75 10.74
C GLY A 78 7.16 0.48 10.02
N ALA A 79 7.78 -0.47 10.72
CA ALA A 79 8.09 -1.77 10.14
C ALA A 79 6.84 -2.58 9.77
N CYS A 80 5.81 -2.53 10.60
CA CYS A 80 4.51 -3.16 10.28
C CYS A 80 3.87 -2.53 9.03
N PHE A 81 3.85 -1.21 8.89
CA PHE A 81 3.28 -0.51 7.73
C PHE A 81 4.10 -0.71 6.46
N MET A 82 5.42 -0.93 6.54
CA MET A 82 6.20 -1.33 5.36
C MET A 82 5.71 -2.63 4.70
N MET A 83 4.96 -3.48 5.40
CA MET A 83 4.35 -4.67 4.80
C MET A 83 3.33 -4.34 3.71
N PHE A 84 2.87 -3.09 3.63
CA PHE A 84 1.97 -2.61 2.58
C PHE A 84 2.62 -2.63 1.19
N GLU A 85 3.95 -2.71 1.12
CA GLU A 85 4.67 -2.84 -0.15
C GLU A 85 4.47 -4.20 -0.81
N ILE A 86 3.98 -5.21 -0.09
CA ILE A 86 3.63 -6.51 -0.69
C ILE A 86 2.58 -6.31 -1.79
N SER A 87 1.57 -5.47 -1.58
CA SER A 87 0.56 -5.23 -2.62
C SER A 87 1.12 -4.38 -3.76
N THR A 88 2.06 -3.47 -3.49
CA THR A 88 2.72 -2.66 -4.52
C THR A 88 3.53 -3.51 -5.49
N LEU A 89 4.15 -4.61 -5.00
CA LEU A 89 4.85 -5.57 -5.86
C LEU A 89 3.92 -6.11 -6.96
N PHE A 90 2.73 -6.58 -6.59
CA PHE A 90 1.77 -7.12 -7.54
C PHE A 90 1.17 -6.02 -8.43
N LEU A 91 1.01 -4.80 -7.93
CA LEU A 91 0.56 -3.66 -8.72
C LEU A 91 1.57 -3.32 -9.84
N ASN A 92 2.86 -3.24 -9.50
CA ASN A 92 3.91 -2.96 -10.47
C ASN A 92 4.02 -4.06 -11.54
N ILE A 93 3.89 -5.34 -11.14
CA ILE A 93 3.83 -6.45 -12.09
C ILE A 93 2.58 -6.32 -12.98
N HIS A 94 1.43 -5.94 -12.40
CA HIS A 94 0.20 -5.77 -13.15
C HIS A 94 0.36 -4.70 -14.24
N ASN A 95 0.80 -3.50 -13.85
CA ASN A 95 1.05 -2.38 -14.76
C ASN A 95 2.08 -2.77 -15.84
N SER A 96 3.15 -3.49 -15.47
CA SER A 96 4.15 -3.96 -16.44
C SER A 96 3.56 -4.93 -17.46
N LEU A 97 2.63 -5.80 -17.07
CA LEU A 97 1.94 -6.71 -17.99
C LEU A 97 0.98 -5.95 -18.91
N GLU A 98 0.35 -4.88 -18.42
CA GLU A 98 -0.48 -3.98 -19.24
C GLU A 98 0.35 -3.22 -20.27
N ASP A 99 1.47 -2.64 -19.86
CA ASP A 99 2.38 -1.91 -20.75
C ASP A 99 2.96 -2.80 -21.87
N LEU A 100 3.10 -4.11 -21.60
CA LEU A 100 3.52 -5.12 -22.58
C LEU A 100 2.38 -5.66 -23.45
N GLY A 101 1.12 -5.25 -23.20
CA GLY A 101 -0.06 -5.73 -23.93
C GLY A 101 -0.41 -7.20 -23.65
N LEU A 102 0.01 -7.74 -22.50
CA LEU A 102 -0.14 -9.17 -22.15
C LEU A 102 -1.46 -9.47 -21.39
N HIS A 103 -2.53 -8.74 -21.68
CA HIS A 103 -3.81 -8.86 -20.96
C HIS A 103 -4.48 -10.24 -21.09
N GLU A 104 -4.25 -10.93 -22.21
CA GLU A 104 -4.82 -12.26 -22.46
C GLU A 104 -4.01 -13.40 -21.83
N ALA A 105 -2.79 -13.09 -21.33
CA ALA A 105 -1.93 -14.11 -20.73
C ALA A 105 -2.50 -14.58 -19.38
N ILE A 106 -2.46 -15.89 -19.12
CA ILE A 106 -2.89 -16.44 -17.82
C ILE A 106 -2.17 -15.79 -16.63
N LEU A 107 -0.92 -15.36 -16.83
CA LEU A 107 -0.13 -14.67 -15.82
C LEU A 107 -0.76 -13.33 -15.39
N TYR A 108 -1.42 -12.61 -16.30
CA TYR A 108 -2.13 -11.36 -16.00
C TYR A 108 -3.24 -11.60 -14.98
N TYR A 109 -4.07 -12.62 -15.20
CA TYR A 109 -5.17 -12.98 -14.29
C TYR A 109 -4.67 -13.49 -12.94
N ILE A 110 -3.64 -14.35 -12.93
CA ILE A 110 -3.03 -14.83 -11.68
C ILE A 110 -2.48 -13.65 -10.87
N ASN A 111 -1.77 -12.74 -11.52
CA ASN A 111 -1.23 -11.56 -10.85
C ASN A 111 -2.35 -10.61 -10.37
N ALA A 112 -3.43 -10.45 -11.13
CA ALA A 112 -4.58 -9.64 -10.72
C ALA A 112 -5.24 -10.21 -9.45
N MET A 113 -5.41 -11.53 -9.36
CA MET A 113 -5.90 -12.18 -8.13
C MET A 113 -4.95 -11.99 -6.95
N ALA A 114 -3.63 -12.08 -7.19
CA ALA A 114 -2.62 -11.84 -6.17
C ALA A 114 -2.61 -10.38 -5.71
N LEU A 115 -2.81 -9.42 -6.61
CA LEU A 115 -2.96 -8.00 -6.31
C LEU A 115 -4.17 -7.75 -5.41
N VAL A 116 -5.36 -8.21 -5.80
CA VAL A 116 -6.58 -8.03 -4.99
C VAL A 116 -6.40 -8.65 -3.60
N SER A 117 -5.91 -9.87 -3.53
CA SER A 117 -5.73 -10.60 -2.27
C SER A 117 -4.70 -9.93 -1.36
N SER A 118 -3.53 -9.61 -1.89
CA SER A 118 -2.46 -8.96 -1.12
C SER A 118 -2.87 -7.57 -0.64
N PHE A 119 -3.57 -6.78 -1.47
CA PHE A 119 -4.06 -5.46 -1.08
C PHE A 119 -5.09 -5.58 0.05
N PHE A 120 -6.05 -6.50 -0.07
CA PHE A 120 -7.06 -6.72 0.97
C PHE A 120 -6.43 -7.13 2.31
N PHE A 121 -5.59 -8.15 2.32
CA PHE A 121 -5.04 -8.64 3.58
C PHE A 121 -3.99 -7.69 4.19
N ALA A 122 -3.07 -7.15 3.38
CA ALA A 122 -1.99 -6.31 3.90
C ALA A 122 -2.48 -4.90 4.27
N ARG A 123 -3.29 -4.25 3.42
CA ARG A 123 -3.67 -2.85 3.62
C ARG A 123 -5.01 -2.68 4.31
N ILE A 124 -6.01 -3.50 3.98
CA ILE A 124 -7.35 -3.36 4.56
C ILE A 124 -7.42 -4.04 5.92
N VAL A 125 -7.20 -5.35 5.98
CA VAL A 125 -7.33 -6.11 7.24
C VAL A 125 -6.21 -5.74 8.20
N TYR A 126 -4.96 -6.00 7.82
CA TYR A 126 -3.83 -5.77 8.70
C TYR A 126 -3.62 -4.28 8.98
N GLY A 127 -3.74 -3.42 7.97
CA GLY A 127 -3.65 -1.97 8.14
C GLY A 127 -4.67 -1.38 9.11
N THR A 128 -5.91 -1.87 9.11
CA THR A 128 -6.93 -1.40 10.06
C THR A 128 -6.61 -1.81 11.49
N ILE A 129 -6.16 -3.05 11.68
CA ILE A 129 -5.70 -3.53 13.00
C ILE A 129 -4.54 -2.66 13.50
N LEU A 130 -3.55 -2.41 12.65
CA LEU A 130 -2.41 -1.54 12.98
C LEU A 130 -2.84 -0.11 13.30
N SER A 131 -3.76 0.46 12.51
CA SER A 131 -4.31 1.80 12.76
C SER A 131 -4.94 1.86 14.16
N ILE A 132 -5.84 0.93 14.50
CA ILE A 132 -6.47 0.89 15.82
C ILE A 132 -5.41 0.80 16.94
N ASN A 133 -4.40 -0.04 16.76
CA ASN A 133 -3.33 -0.20 17.75
C ASN A 133 -2.46 1.06 17.89
N VAL A 134 -2.09 1.73 16.79
CA VAL A 134 -1.36 3.01 16.83
C VAL A 134 -2.15 4.07 17.58
N TRP A 135 -3.44 4.22 17.28
CA TRP A 135 -4.29 5.20 17.96
C TRP A 135 -4.39 4.92 19.46
N ARG A 136 -4.58 3.65 19.84
CA ARG A 136 -4.62 3.21 21.24
C ARG A 136 -3.30 3.46 21.95
N ASP A 137 -2.19 3.06 21.36
CA ASP A 137 -0.89 3.11 22.02
C ASP A 137 -0.34 4.53 22.12
N LEU A 138 -0.62 5.38 21.11
CA LEU A 138 -0.31 6.82 21.19
C LEU A 138 -1.12 7.52 22.29
N ALA A 139 -2.40 7.13 22.48
CA ALA A 139 -3.25 7.72 23.52
C ALA A 139 -2.85 7.28 24.94
N ASN A 140 -2.38 6.03 25.09
CA ASN A 140 -2.00 5.46 26.38
C ASN A 140 -0.49 5.55 26.66
N SER A 141 0.27 6.27 25.82
CA SER A 141 1.71 6.40 25.98
C SER A 141 2.06 7.12 27.30
N PRO A 142 2.84 6.49 28.21
CA PRO A 142 3.24 7.12 29.46
C PRO A 142 4.33 8.19 29.26
N ILE A 143 5.04 8.13 28.13
CA ILE A 143 6.09 9.08 27.77
C ILE A 143 5.46 10.19 26.91
N PRO A 144 5.67 11.47 27.25
CA PRO A 144 5.19 12.59 26.45
C PRO A 144 5.76 12.56 25.03
N ILE A 145 4.90 12.71 24.03
CA ILE A 145 5.28 12.82 22.62
C ILE A 145 5.09 14.27 22.20
N SER A 146 5.98 14.79 21.36
CA SER A 146 5.81 16.11 20.76
C SER A 146 4.42 16.23 20.12
N PRO A 147 3.61 17.25 20.46
CA PRO A 147 2.28 17.42 19.88
C PRO A 147 2.30 17.49 18.36
N VAL A 148 3.36 18.06 17.78
CA VAL A 148 3.55 18.13 16.33
C VAL A 148 3.70 16.73 15.74
N ALA A 149 4.59 15.91 16.29
CA ALA A 149 4.82 14.55 15.80
C ALA A 149 3.57 13.66 16.00
N ALA A 150 2.93 13.73 17.16
CA ALA A 150 1.72 12.96 17.46
C ALA A 150 0.55 13.32 16.51
N ASN A 151 0.31 14.61 16.28
CA ASN A 151 -0.75 15.05 15.37
C ASN A 151 -0.42 14.74 13.90
N PHE A 152 0.86 14.84 13.50
CA PHE A 152 1.28 14.43 12.17
C PHE A 152 1.02 12.94 11.94
N VAL A 153 1.43 12.06 12.86
CA VAL A 153 1.20 10.62 12.74
C VAL A 153 -0.30 10.30 12.65
N ARG A 154 -1.13 10.93 13.46
CA ARG A 154 -2.60 10.72 13.41
C ARG A 154 -3.18 11.14 12.07
N LEU A 155 -2.77 12.30 11.56
CA LEU A 155 -3.19 12.79 10.26
C LEU A 155 -2.74 11.85 9.14
N ALA A 156 -1.46 11.47 9.15
CA ALA A 156 -0.89 10.53 8.19
C ALA A 156 -1.64 9.20 8.22
N ASN A 157 -1.96 8.67 9.40
CA ASN A 157 -2.72 7.43 9.53
C ASN A 157 -4.12 7.55 8.90
N ILE A 158 -4.86 8.63 9.15
CA ILE A 158 -6.17 8.86 8.53
C ILE A 158 -6.05 8.92 7.01
N VAL A 159 -5.12 9.73 6.50
CA VAL A 159 -4.93 9.93 5.05
C VAL A 159 -4.54 8.62 4.37
N LEU A 160 -3.51 7.93 4.87
CA LEU A 160 -2.98 6.70 4.28
C LEU A 160 -3.98 5.55 4.32
N MET A 161 -4.75 5.43 5.41
CA MET A 161 -5.83 4.44 5.48
C MET A 161 -6.96 4.77 4.52
N SER A 162 -7.39 6.04 4.46
CA SER A 162 -8.45 6.48 3.53
C SER A 162 -8.08 6.22 2.07
N LEU A 163 -6.84 6.54 1.69
CA LEU A 163 -6.31 6.22 0.37
C LEU A 163 -6.28 4.72 0.11
N SER A 164 -5.92 3.91 1.10
CA SER A 164 -5.95 2.44 0.97
C SER A 164 -7.36 1.93 0.69
N TYR A 165 -8.37 2.42 1.41
CA TYR A 165 -9.77 2.06 1.14
C TYR A 165 -10.23 2.53 -0.25
N TYR A 166 -9.88 3.75 -0.63
CA TYR A 166 -10.20 4.31 -1.94
C TYR A 166 -9.60 3.47 -3.07
N TRP A 167 -8.29 3.21 -3.05
CA TRP A 167 -7.62 2.42 -4.07
C TRP A 167 -8.13 0.98 -4.13
N PHE A 168 -8.45 0.37 -3.00
CA PHE A 168 -9.09 -0.95 -3.01
C PHE A 168 -10.44 -0.91 -3.72
N SER A 169 -11.25 0.13 -3.50
CA SER A 169 -12.51 0.30 -4.22
C SER A 169 -12.31 0.43 -5.74
N VAL A 170 -11.28 1.18 -6.17
CA VAL A 170 -10.90 1.33 -7.58
C VAL A 170 -10.51 -0.02 -8.18
N ILE A 171 -9.65 -0.79 -7.49
CA ILE A 171 -9.22 -2.13 -7.92
C ILE A 171 -10.43 -3.04 -8.13
N ILE A 172 -11.38 -3.07 -7.19
CA ILE A 172 -12.57 -3.92 -7.30
C ILE A 172 -13.49 -3.47 -8.43
N VAL A 173 -13.69 -2.16 -8.61
CA VAL A 173 -14.51 -1.64 -9.71
C VAL A 173 -13.88 -1.98 -11.06
N THR A 174 -12.57 -1.78 -11.22
CA THR A 174 -11.85 -2.13 -12.45
C THR A 174 -11.93 -3.63 -12.72
N ALA A 175 -11.68 -4.48 -11.71
CA ALA A 175 -11.78 -5.94 -11.87
C ALA A 175 -13.18 -6.39 -12.32
N LYS A 176 -14.25 -5.79 -11.76
CA LYS A 176 -15.64 -6.07 -12.17
C LYS A 176 -15.92 -5.65 -13.60
N ARG A 177 -15.45 -4.47 -14.01
CA ARG A 177 -15.63 -3.97 -15.38
C ARG A 177 -14.95 -4.90 -16.38
N ASN A 178 -13.70 -5.28 -16.13
CA ASN A 178 -12.97 -6.18 -17.01
C ASN A 178 -13.63 -7.57 -17.14
N ALA A 179 -14.24 -8.08 -16.05
CA ALA A 179 -14.99 -9.32 -16.10
C ALA A 179 -16.27 -9.21 -16.97
N LEU A 180 -17.01 -8.11 -16.83
CA LEU A 180 -18.21 -7.85 -17.64
C LEU A 180 -17.88 -7.70 -19.13
N ASP A 181 -16.79 -7.00 -19.45
CA ASP A 181 -16.35 -6.81 -20.82
C ASP A 181 -15.95 -8.15 -21.46
N ALA A 182 -15.31 -9.04 -20.71
CA ALA A 182 -14.96 -10.39 -21.17
C ALA A 182 -16.21 -11.26 -21.45
N ASP A 183 -17.21 -11.21 -20.58
CA ASP A 183 -18.47 -11.94 -20.76
C ASP A 183 -19.24 -11.42 -21.99
N LEU A 184 -19.23 -10.10 -22.22
CA LEU A 184 -19.85 -9.47 -23.40
C LEU A 184 -19.16 -9.92 -24.70
N ILE A 185 -17.83 -9.87 -24.75
CA ILE A 185 -17.05 -10.30 -25.93
C ILE A 185 -17.37 -11.76 -26.26
N ARG A 186 -17.40 -12.63 -25.24
CA ARG A 186 -17.73 -14.05 -25.42
C ARG A 186 -19.15 -14.25 -25.96
N ALA A 187 -20.12 -13.49 -25.47
CA ALA A 187 -21.50 -13.57 -25.95
C ALA A 187 -21.63 -13.13 -27.43
N LEU A 188 -20.92 -12.07 -27.83
CA LEU A 188 -20.88 -11.61 -29.23
C LEU A 188 -20.26 -12.66 -30.16
N ASP A 189 -19.14 -13.29 -29.74
CA ASP A 189 -18.51 -14.38 -30.49
C ASP A 189 -19.42 -15.62 -30.65
N GLU A 190 -20.29 -15.89 -29.66
CA GLU A 190 -21.27 -16.97 -29.73
C GLU A 190 -22.42 -16.62 -30.70
N MET A 191 -22.88 -15.36 -30.72
CA MET A 191 -23.91 -14.88 -31.65
C MET A 191 -23.44 -14.91 -33.11
N ASP A 192 -22.23 -14.43 -33.40
CA ASP A 192 -21.66 -14.42 -34.75
C ASP A 192 -21.52 -15.86 -35.32
N LYS A 193 -21.08 -16.81 -34.47
CA LYS A 193 -21.05 -18.25 -34.82
C LYS A 193 -22.43 -18.84 -35.10
N HIS A 194 -23.49 -18.30 -34.50
CA HIS A 194 -24.85 -18.74 -34.75
C HIS A 194 -25.38 -18.17 -36.07
N GLU A 195 -25.13 -16.89 -36.38
CA GLU A 195 -25.53 -16.27 -37.65
C GLU A 195 -24.87 -16.96 -38.86
N VAL A 196 -23.56 -17.24 -38.80
CA VAL A 196 -22.83 -17.95 -39.86
C VAL A 196 -23.32 -19.38 -40.09
N LYS A 197 -23.94 -20.03 -39.09
CA LYS A 197 -24.52 -21.38 -39.23
C LYS A 197 -25.93 -21.38 -39.82
N THR A 198 -26.60 -20.24 -39.86
CA THR A 198 -27.96 -20.09 -40.37
C THR A 198 -28.04 -19.61 -41.81
N GLU A 199 -26.92 -19.16 -42.40
CA GLU A 199 -26.72 -18.91 -43.84
C GLU A 199 -26.25 -20.18 -44.57
#